data_AF-A0A836QHE6-F1
#
_entry.id   AF-A0A836QHE6-F1
#
_cell.length_a   1.000
_cell.length_b   1.000
_cell.length_c   1.000
_cell.angle_alpha   90.00
_cell.angle_beta   90.00
_cell.angle_gamma   90.00
#
_symmetry.space_group_name_H-M   'P 1'
#
loop_
_entity.id
_entity.type
_entity.pdbx_description
1 polymer ?
#
loop_
_entity_poly.entity_id
_entity_poly.type
_entity_poly.pdbx_seq_one_letter_code
_entity_poly.pdbx_strand_id
1 'polypeptide(L)'
;MSVAEPGSAKPGARSTVAAIAPFARLAMGVVFLVAGAAKAWDPIQFFWEIISYAELLGVDRVVWNRIATGVLVIAPLECGVGLALLCNWRPRIIMPVAAVLMAAFTALTIYAWHSNANLNCGCFGSLTERSPGEAAVEDCVMLALLLVAWRWGTSRLPVPFSKAFRVVAIGTLIPILITGFQFYPEVERLKSSDLKVGMRLRGLSLKGTAIDLMEGDYLVEFFSPGCGHCRNAVPTLNRWSQIPELPPIVGLSVYPEDSSAMRKFKEITHPNYQIAMISTSDFRRLTIG
;
A
#
# COMPACT_ATOMS: atom_id res chain seq x y z
N MET A 1 11.64 59.97 18.35
CA MET A 1 11.54 58.52 18.09
C MET A 1 10.08 58.14 18.10
N SER A 2 9.45 58.03 16.93
CA SER A 2 8.07 57.57 16.79
C SER A 2 8.12 56.06 16.52
N VAL A 3 7.43 55.29 17.36
CA VAL A 3 7.35 53.83 17.30
C VAL A 3 6.40 53.45 16.17
N ALA A 4 6.88 52.70 15.19
CA ALA A 4 6.09 52.17 14.09
C ALA A 4 5.17 51.04 14.58
N GLU A 5 3.87 51.13 14.27
CA GLU A 5 2.89 50.05 14.47
C GLU A 5 3.15 48.88 13.50
N PRO A 6 2.95 47.62 13.93
CA PRO A 6 3.07 46.47 13.03
C PRO A 6 1.87 46.38 12.09
N GLY A 7 2.17 46.32 10.79
CA GLY A 7 1.20 46.29 9.70
C GLY A 7 0.12 45.21 9.85
N SER A 8 -1.13 45.66 9.83
CA SER A 8 -2.31 44.83 9.77
C SER A 8 -2.40 44.11 8.40
N ALA A 9 -2.36 42.78 8.42
CA ALA A 9 -2.59 41.99 7.22
C ALA A 9 -4.01 42.23 6.67
N LYS A 10 -4.11 42.48 5.36
CA LYS A 10 -5.34 42.86 4.65
C LYS A 10 -6.54 41.92 4.96
N PRO A 11 -7.74 42.45 5.28
CA PRO A 11 -8.91 41.66 5.69
C PRO A 11 -9.47 40.69 4.62
N GLY A 12 -9.16 40.90 3.34
CA GLY A 12 -9.73 40.13 2.23
C GLY A 12 -9.27 38.67 2.14
N ALA A 13 -7.97 38.39 2.34
CA ALA A 13 -7.39 37.05 2.17
C ALA A 13 -7.84 36.04 3.24
N ARG A 14 -8.08 36.51 4.47
CA ARG A 14 -8.61 35.68 5.56
C ARG A 14 -10.03 35.17 5.28
N SER A 15 -10.84 35.93 4.54
CA SER A 15 -12.24 35.56 4.26
C SER A 15 -12.34 34.42 3.23
N THR A 16 -11.49 34.44 2.20
CA THR A 16 -11.49 33.43 1.13
C THR A 16 -10.93 32.09 1.61
N VAL A 17 -9.83 32.10 2.38
CA VAL A 17 -9.24 30.86 2.94
C VAL A 17 -10.21 30.17 3.89
N ALA A 18 -10.93 30.93 4.72
CA ALA A 18 -11.95 30.38 5.62
C ALA A 18 -13.16 29.78 4.88
N ALA A 19 -13.47 30.26 3.68
CA ALA A 19 -14.54 29.70 2.84
C ALA A 19 -14.14 28.38 2.18
N ILE A 20 -12.86 28.23 1.79
CA ILE A 20 -12.35 27.05 1.07
C ILE A 20 -11.91 25.94 2.03
N ALA A 21 -11.44 26.27 3.23
CA ALA A 21 -10.88 25.30 4.18
C ALA A 21 -11.83 24.14 4.58
N PRO A 22 -13.16 24.31 4.68
CA PRO A 22 -14.09 23.18 4.88
C PRO A 22 -14.13 22.21 3.69
N PHE A 23 -13.99 22.70 2.47
CA PHE A 23 -13.92 21.85 1.27
C PHE A 23 -12.61 21.05 1.26
N ALA A 24 -11.49 21.67 1.67
CA ALA A 24 -10.23 20.96 1.86
C ALA A 24 -10.36 19.83 2.91
N ARG A 25 -11.07 20.07 4.03
CA ARG A 25 -11.39 19.01 5.02
C ARG A 25 -12.18 17.87 4.38
N LEU A 26 -13.22 18.19 3.60
CA LEU A 26 -14.06 17.18 2.95
C LEU A 26 -13.27 16.36 1.93
N ALA A 27 -12.46 17.03 1.10
CA ALA A 27 -11.58 16.36 0.13
C ALA A 27 -10.61 15.41 0.84
N MET A 28 -9.95 15.86 1.91
CA MET A 28 -9.09 14.99 2.72
C MET A 28 -9.86 13.84 3.36
N GLY A 29 -11.09 14.07 3.82
CA GLY A 29 -11.94 13.00 4.35
C GLY A 29 -12.26 11.92 3.32
N VAL A 30 -12.53 12.31 2.07
CA VAL A 30 -12.71 11.37 0.95
C VAL A 30 -11.42 10.60 0.65
N VAL A 31 -10.28 11.30 0.58
CA VAL A 31 -8.97 10.67 0.33
C VAL A 31 -8.66 9.59 1.37
N PHE A 32 -8.74 9.91 2.67
CA PHE A 32 -8.49 8.94 3.74
C PHE A 32 -9.48 7.76 3.70
N LEU A 33 -10.75 8.02 3.38
CA LEU A 33 -11.76 6.98 3.29
C LEU A 33 -11.50 6.01 2.12
N VAL A 34 -11.19 6.54 0.94
CA VAL A 34 -10.89 5.72 -0.25
C VAL A 34 -9.58 4.97 -0.06
N ALA A 35 -8.54 5.61 0.48
CA ALA A 35 -7.26 4.98 0.79
C ALA A 35 -7.43 3.82 1.79
N GLY A 36 -8.13 4.06 2.90
CA GLY A 36 -8.40 3.03 3.90
C GLY A 36 -9.25 1.89 3.35
N ALA A 37 -10.27 2.18 2.53
CA ALA A 37 -11.12 1.17 1.92
C ALA A 37 -10.35 0.29 0.92
N ALA A 38 -9.49 0.88 0.10
CA ALA A 38 -8.63 0.14 -0.82
C ALA A 38 -7.69 -0.82 -0.07
N LYS A 39 -7.09 -0.35 1.03
CA LYS A 39 -6.23 -1.20 1.89
C LYS A 39 -7.01 -2.30 2.61
N ALA A 40 -8.24 -2.04 3.04
CA ALA A 40 -9.11 -3.05 3.64
C ALA A 40 -9.58 -4.10 2.62
N TRP A 41 -9.67 -3.72 1.34
CA TRP A 41 -10.03 -4.62 0.25
C TRP A 41 -8.91 -5.58 -0.13
N ASP A 42 -7.64 -5.17 -0.02
CA ASP A 42 -6.49 -6.05 -0.25
C ASP A 42 -5.42 -5.84 0.84
N PRO A 43 -5.65 -6.38 2.05
CA PRO A 43 -4.76 -6.16 3.19
C PRO A 43 -3.40 -6.82 3.01
N ILE A 44 -3.28 -7.80 2.11
CA ILE A 44 -2.05 -8.56 1.89
C ILE A 44 -1.12 -7.79 0.97
N GLN A 45 -1.65 -7.23 -0.11
CA GLN A 45 -0.91 -6.30 -0.95
C GLN A 45 -0.37 -5.14 -0.10
N PHE A 46 -1.21 -4.57 0.78
CA PHE A 46 -0.79 -3.51 1.70
C PHE A 46 0.28 -3.99 2.71
N PHE A 47 0.19 -5.22 3.21
CA PHE A 47 1.25 -5.81 4.04
C PHE A 47 2.60 -5.87 3.32
N TRP A 48 2.63 -6.33 2.07
CA TRP A 48 3.87 -6.41 1.28
C TRP A 48 4.45 -5.04 0.96
N GLU A 49 3.60 -4.03 0.75
CA GLU A 49 4.03 -2.65 0.61
C GLU A 49 4.76 -2.18 1.88
N ILE A 50 4.16 -2.37 3.07
CA ILE A 50 4.80 -1.97 4.34
C ILE A 50 6.10 -2.75 4.60
N ILE A 51 6.14 -4.04 4.32
CA ILE A 51 7.37 -4.84 4.48
C ILE A 51 8.48 -4.31 3.59
N SER A 52 8.18 -3.92 2.35
CA SER A 52 9.18 -3.34 1.43
C SER A 52 9.79 -2.04 2.00
N TYR A 53 8.97 -1.21 2.65
CA TYR A 53 9.46 -0.03 3.36
C TYR A 53 10.22 -0.36 4.65
N ALA A 54 9.79 -1.38 5.39
CA ALA A 54 10.45 -1.84 6.60
C ALA A 54 11.84 -2.41 6.30
N GLU A 55 11.99 -3.18 5.22
CA GLU A 55 13.27 -3.67 4.71
C GLU A 55 14.20 -2.50 4.33
N LEU A 56 13.67 -1.46 3.69
CA LEU A 56 14.44 -0.26 3.35
C LEU A 56 14.97 0.47 4.60
N LEU A 57 14.19 0.46 5.68
CA LEU A 57 14.58 1.04 6.98
C LEU A 57 15.50 0.11 7.80
N GLY A 58 15.88 -1.06 7.28
CA GLY A 58 16.72 -2.03 7.97
C GLY A 58 16.02 -2.77 9.11
N VAL A 59 14.68 -2.84 9.10
CA VAL A 59 13.90 -3.53 10.13
C VAL A 59 14.00 -5.04 9.95
N ASP A 60 14.43 -5.72 11.01
CA ASP A 60 14.60 -7.18 11.02
C ASP A 60 13.26 -7.94 10.93
N ARG A 61 13.33 -9.16 10.39
CA ARG A 61 12.21 -10.09 10.15
C ARG A 61 11.43 -10.44 11.41
N VAL A 62 12.07 -10.35 12.58
CA VAL A 62 11.42 -10.56 13.89
C VAL A 62 10.27 -9.58 14.12
N VAL A 63 10.30 -8.39 13.50
CA VAL A 63 9.27 -7.36 13.64
C VAL A 63 8.11 -7.56 12.67
N TRP A 64 8.22 -8.43 11.67
CA TRP A 64 7.21 -8.62 10.63
C TRP A 64 5.84 -9.04 11.17
N ASN A 65 5.80 -9.85 12.25
CA ASN A 65 4.55 -10.21 12.92
C ASN A 65 3.84 -9.01 13.56
N ARG A 66 4.61 -8.03 14.05
CA ARG A 66 4.05 -6.78 14.59
C ARG A 66 3.54 -5.89 13.46
N ILE A 67 4.24 -5.85 12.34
CA ILE A 67 3.83 -5.13 11.13
C ILE A 67 2.53 -5.72 10.58
N ALA A 68 2.42 -7.05 10.51
CA ALA A 68 1.21 -7.75 10.08
C ALA A 68 0.00 -7.38 10.94
N THR A 69 0.18 -7.33 12.27
CA THR A 69 -0.88 -6.85 13.18
C THR A 69 -1.23 -5.38 12.90
N GLY A 70 -0.22 -4.54 12.61
CA GLY A 70 -0.42 -3.12 12.28
C GLY A 70 -1.25 -2.90 11.00
N VAL A 71 -1.02 -3.69 9.95
CA VAL A 71 -1.78 -3.67 8.68
C VAL A 71 -3.28 -3.84 8.93
N LEU A 72 -3.66 -4.77 9.83
CA LEU A 72 -5.06 -5.04 10.16
C LEU A 72 -5.76 -3.84 10.82
N VAL A 73 -4.99 -2.95 11.47
CA VAL A 73 -5.51 -1.81 12.24
C VAL A 73 -5.47 -0.51 11.44
N ILE A 74 -4.44 -0.30 10.60
CA ILE A 74 -4.22 0.95 9.87
C ILE A 74 -5.38 1.22 8.89
N ALA A 75 -5.81 0.22 8.11
CA ALA A 75 -6.87 0.42 7.12
C ALA A 75 -8.22 0.86 7.74
N PRO A 76 -8.73 0.20 8.79
CA PRO A 76 -9.88 0.70 9.54
C PRO A 76 -9.69 2.08 10.15
N LEU A 77 -8.50 2.35 10.69
CA LEU A 77 -8.19 3.64 11.29
C LEU A 77 -8.27 4.77 10.26
N GLU A 78 -7.70 4.58 9.06
CA GLU A 78 -7.79 5.53 7.95
C GLU A 78 -9.24 5.78 7.54
N CYS A 79 -10.06 4.73 7.43
CA CYS A 79 -11.50 4.86 7.14
C CYS A 79 -12.23 5.68 8.22
N GLY A 80 -11.96 5.37 9.49
CA GLY A 80 -12.54 6.08 10.63
C GLY A 80 -12.14 7.54 10.68
N VAL A 81 -10.86 7.85 10.43
CA VAL A 81 -10.35 9.22 10.30
C VAL A 81 -11.01 9.93 9.13
N GLY A 82 -11.12 9.29 7.96
CA GLY A 82 -11.79 9.85 6.78
C GLY A 82 -13.25 10.22 7.05
N LEU A 83 -14.03 9.30 7.63
CA LEU A 83 -15.43 9.55 8.00
C LEU A 83 -15.58 10.63 9.08
N ALA A 84 -14.66 10.65 10.04
CA ALA A 84 -14.65 11.67 11.08
C ALA A 84 -14.32 13.05 10.52
N LEU A 85 -13.38 13.12 9.56
CA LEU A 85 -13.09 14.33 8.79
C LEU A 85 -14.29 14.75 7.95
N LEU A 86 -15.07 13.85 7.36
CA LEU A 86 -16.29 14.22 6.61
C LEU A 86 -17.38 14.80 7.53
N CYS A 87 -17.64 14.14 8.66
CA CYS A 87 -18.69 14.53 9.61
C CYS A 87 -18.31 15.68 10.56
N ASN A 88 -17.08 16.19 10.48
CA ASN A 88 -16.49 17.13 11.46
C ASN A 88 -16.56 16.59 12.90
N TRP A 89 -16.35 15.29 13.07
CA TRP A 89 -16.46 14.63 14.37
C TRP A 89 -15.17 14.84 15.17
N ARG A 90 -15.28 15.46 16.35
CA ARG A 90 -14.15 15.74 17.26
C ARG A 90 -12.87 16.26 16.55
N PRO A 91 -12.95 17.38 15.79
CA PRO A 91 -11.83 17.86 14.98
C PRO A 91 -10.57 18.19 15.81
N ARG A 92 -10.69 18.49 17.10
CA ARG A 92 -9.54 18.70 18.00
C ARG A 92 -8.64 17.46 18.14
N ILE A 93 -9.18 16.26 17.94
CA ILE A 93 -8.44 14.99 18.03
C ILE A 93 -8.17 14.46 16.62
N ILE A 94 -9.16 14.50 15.74
CA ILE A 94 -9.06 13.87 14.42
C ILE A 94 -8.10 14.63 13.50
N MET A 95 -8.07 15.97 13.54
CA MET A 95 -7.13 16.75 12.71
C MET A 95 -5.66 16.44 13.02
N PRO A 96 -5.19 16.46 14.29
CA PRO A 96 -3.80 16.08 14.59
C PRO A 96 -3.52 14.61 14.25
N VAL A 97 -4.45 13.68 14.50
CA VAL A 97 -4.26 12.26 14.12
C VAL A 97 -4.08 12.12 12.60
N ALA A 98 -4.96 12.74 11.80
CA ALA A 98 -4.85 12.72 10.34
C ALA A 98 -3.53 13.36 9.87
N ALA A 99 -3.11 14.46 10.49
CA ALA A 99 -1.87 15.16 10.13
C ALA A 99 -0.63 14.33 10.46
N VAL A 100 -0.60 13.65 11.59
CA VAL A 100 0.50 12.75 11.98
C VAL A 100 0.56 11.55 11.04
N LEU A 101 -0.57 10.92 10.71
CA LEU A 101 -0.59 9.80 9.77
C LEU A 101 -0.09 10.23 8.38
N MET A 102 -0.59 11.35 7.88
CA MET A 102 -0.16 11.89 6.59
C MET A 102 1.33 12.22 6.62
N ALA A 103 1.81 12.96 7.63
CA ALA A 103 3.22 13.31 7.74
C ALA A 103 4.15 12.09 7.87
N ALA A 104 3.73 11.04 8.57
CA ALA A 104 4.49 9.80 8.67
C ALA A 104 4.60 9.10 7.30
N PHE A 105 3.51 9.03 6.54
CA PHE A 105 3.51 8.47 5.18
C PHE A 105 4.35 9.33 4.23
N THR A 106 4.20 10.66 4.26
CA THR A 106 5.03 11.60 3.49
C THR A 106 6.51 11.44 3.79
N ALA A 107 6.90 11.30 5.06
CA ALA A 107 8.30 11.09 5.43
C ALA A 107 8.84 9.77 4.87
N LEU A 108 8.03 8.72 4.87
CA LEU A 108 8.39 7.42 4.32
C LEU A 108 8.55 7.45 2.80
N THR A 109 7.66 8.13 2.08
CA THR A 109 7.74 8.26 0.61
C THR A 109 8.91 9.14 0.18
N ILE A 110 9.19 10.23 0.90
CA ILE A 110 10.40 11.05 0.70
C ILE A 110 11.67 10.22 0.95
N TYR A 111 11.71 9.43 2.02
CA TYR A 111 12.85 8.56 2.31
C TYR A 111 13.07 7.53 1.20
N ALA A 112 12.00 6.88 0.73
CA ALA A 112 12.06 5.94 -0.39
C ALA A 112 12.56 6.59 -1.69
N TRP A 113 12.17 7.84 -1.94
CA TRP A 113 12.66 8.61 -3.08
C TRP A 113 14.17 8.88 -2.99
N HIS A 114 14.67 9.30 -1.83
CA HIS A 114 16.10 9.56 -1.63
C HIS A 114 16.97 8.31 -1.73
N SER A 115 16.43 7.14 -1.35
CA SER A 115 17.14 5.86 -1.44
C SER A 115 17.17 5.26 -2.85
N ASN A 116 16.67 5.97 -3.88
CA ASN A 116 16.49 5.47 -5.25
C ASN A 116 15.80 4.09 -5.29
N ALA A 117 14.88 3.84 -4.36
CA ALA A 117 14.20 2.57 -4.27
C ALA A 117 13.15 2.45 -5.40
N ASN A 118 13.19 1.36 -6.18
CA ASN A 118 12.22 1.08 -7.26
C ASN A 118 10.88 0.53 -6.73
N LEU A 119 10.35 1.19 -5.71
CA LEU A 119 9.10 0.84 -5.04
C LEU A 119 7.91 1.50 -5.76
N ASN A 120 6.78 0.78 -5.82
CA ASN A 120 5.50 1.38 -6.17
C ASN A 120 4.95 2.03 -4.91
N CYS A 121 4.88 3.36 -4.87
CA CYS A 121 4.42 4.12 -3.71
C CYS A 121 2.97 4.55 -3.91
N GLY A 122 2.01 3.68 -3.58
CA GLY A 122 0.58 3.97 -3.73
C GLY A 122 -0.11 4.15 -2.38
N CYS A 123 -0.68 5.32 -2.10
CA CYS A 123 -1.57 5.50 -0.94
C CYS A 123 -2.89 4.71 -1.09
N PHE A 124 -3.27 4.40 -2.34
CA PHE A 124 -4.53 3.74 -2.71
C PHE A 124 -4.35 2.25 -3.09
N GLY A 125 -3.27 1.60 -2.63
CA GLY A 125 -2.96 0.21 -3.00
C GLY A 125 -2.81 0.03 -4.52
N SER A 126 -3.42 -1.01 -5.08
CA SER A 126 -3.35 -1.35 -6.51
C SER A 126 -4.08 -0.40 -7.46
N LEU A 127 -4.80 0.62 -6.95
CA LEU A 127 -5.62 1.52 -7.77
C LEU A 127 -4.78 2.52 -8.59
N THR A 128 -3.58 2.86 -8.15
CA THR A 128 -2.68 3.79 -8.87
C THR A 128 -1.21 3.45 -8.61
N GLU A 129 -0.50 2.96 -9.64
CA GLU A 129 0.97 2.85 -9.59
C GLU A 129 1.60 4.23 -9.74
N ARG A 130 2.40 4.66 -8.75
CA ARG A 130 3.08 5.97 -8.73
C ARG A 130 4.54 5.79 -8.37
N SER A 131 5.40 6.63 -8.94
CA SER A 131 6.80 6.70 -8.53
C SER A 131 6.93 7.30 -7.12
N PRO A 132 8.01 7.00 -6.36
CA PRO A 132 8.23 7.58 -5.03
C PRO A 132 8.21 9.11 -5.02
N GLY A 133 8.75 9.75 -6.06
CA GLY A 133 8.79 11.21 -6.17
C GLY A 133 7.41 11.84 -6.43
N GLU A 134 6.62 11.26 -7.32
CA GLU A 134 5.23 11.72 -7.56
C GLU A 134 4.38 11.59 -6.31
N ALA A 135 4.46 10.43 -5.63
CA ALA A 135 3.75 10.18 -4.40
C ALA A 135 4.15 11.18 -3.29
N ALA A 136 5.44 11.45 -3.12
CA ALA A 136 5.92 12.40 -2.13
C ALA A 136 5.38 13.83 -2.35
N VAL A 137 5.30 14.28 -3.61
CA VAL A 137 4.76 15.61 -3.94
C VAL A 137 3.26 15.67 -3.64
N GLU A 138 2.50 14.66 -4.06
CA GLU A 138 1.07 14.59 -3.76
C GLU A 138 0.80 14.55 -2.25
N ASP A 139 1.56 13.75 -1.50
CA ASP A 139 1.48 13.66 -0.04
C ASP A 139 1.79 15.01 0.64
N CYS A 140 2.79 15.75 0.15
CA CYS A 140 3.09 17.09 0.65
C CYS A 140 1.93 18.07 0.40
N VAL A 141 1.30 18.01 -0.77
CA VAL A 141 0.13 18.84 -1.10
C VAL A 141 -1.05 18.47 -0.20
N MET A 142 -1.31 17.17 -0.02
CA MET A 142 -2.36 16.67 0.86
C MET A 142 -2.13 17.09 2.33
N LEU A 143 -0.89 17.02 2.81
CA LEU A 143 -0.52 17.51 4.14
C LEU A 143 -0.77 19.02 4.28
N ALA A 144 -0.38 19.82 3.28
CA ALA A 144 -0.63 21.26 3.29
C ALA A 144 -2.14 21.58 3.30
N LEU A 145 -2.94 20.90 2.48
CA LEU A 145 -4.40 21.02 2.46
C LEU A 145 -5.01 20.68 3.84
N LEU A 146 -4.51 19.62 4.48
CA LEU A 146 -4.97 19.21 5.79
C LEU A 146 -4.61 20.22 6.90
N LEU A 147 -3.43 20.84 6.84
CA LEU A 147 -3.04 21.90 7.78
C LEU A 147 -3.89 23.16 7.62
N VAL A 148 -4.21 23.56 6.39
CA VAL A 148 -5.15 24.66 6.10
C VAL A 148 -6.55 24.32 6.63
N ALA A 149 -7.03 23.10 6.39
CA ALA A 149 -8.30 22.61 6.92
C ALA A 149 -8.32 22.61 8.46
N TRP A 150 -7.21 22.26 9.11
CA TRP A 150 -7.11 22.25 10.58
C TRP A 150 -7.27 23.65 11.14
N ARG A 151 -6.59 24.63 10.55
CA ARG A 151 -6.55 25.99 11.06
C ARG A 151 -7.83 26.79 10.81
N TRP A 152 -8.55 26.53 9.71
CA TRP A 152 -9.70 27.34 9.29
C TRP A 152 -10.97 26.57 8.88
N GLY A 153 -10.90 25.25 8.69
CA GLY A 153 -11.98 24.43 8.10
C GLY A 153 -12.89 23.68 9.07
N THR A 154 -12.66 23.83 10.38
CA THR A 154 -13.39 23.10 11.45
C THR A 154 -14.66 23.80 11.94
N SER A 155 -14.93 25.01 11.43
CA SER A 155 -16.00 25.91 11.89
C SER A 155 -17.37 25.67 11.24
N ARG A 156 -17.45 24.90 10.14
CA ARG A 156 -18.70 24.68 9.38
C ARG A 156 -19.02 23.19 9.23
N LEU A 157 -20.31 22.86 9.41
CA LEU A 157 -20.96 21.53 9.46
C LEU A 157 -20.87 20.79 10.81
N PRO A 158 -21.69 21.14 11.82
CA PRO A 158 -21.94 20.25 12.95
C PRO A 158 -23.02 19.22 12.56
N VAL A 159 -22.59 17.99 12.21
CA VAL A 159 -23.51 16.85 12.29
C VAL A 159 -23.77 16.58 13.78
N PRO A 160 -25.02 16.32 14.22
CA PRO A 160 -25.30 15.99 15.61
C PRO A 160 -24.39 14.87 16.12
N PHE A 161 -23.81 15.04 17.31
CA PHE A 161 -22.76 14.16 17.83
C PHE A 161 -23.15 12.67 17.77
N SER A 162 -24.40 12.32 18.09
CA SER A 162 -24.91 10.94 18.07
C SER A 162 -25.06 10.35 16.65
N LYS A 163 -25.32 11.18 15.64
CA LYS A 163 -25.34 10.76 14.24
C LYS A 163 -23.91 10.58 13.71
N ALA A 164 -23.04 11.54 13.99
CA ALA A 164 -21.63 11.47 13.61
C ALA A 164 -20.92 10.26 14.24
N PHE A 165 -21.13 10.03 15.54
CA PHE A 165 -20.58 8.86 16.23
C PHE A 165 -21.04 7.54 15.60
N ARG A 166 -22.33 7.40 15.29
CA ARG A 166 -22.85 6.18 14.65
C ARG A 166 -22.23 5.95 13.27
N VAL A 167 -22.14 7.00 12.44
CA VAL A 167 -21.53 6.90 11.10
C VAL A 167 -20.06 6.50 11.20
N VAL A 168 -19.28 7.16 12.07
CA VAL A 168 -17.86 6.84 12.23
C VAL A 168 -17.69 5.43 12.82
N ALA A 169 -18.46 5.05 13.85
CA ALA A 169 -18.34 3.74 14.47
C ALA A 169 -18.70 2.60 13.50
N ILE A 170 -19.83 2.70 12.79
CA ILE A 170 -20.25 1.70 11.80
C ILE A 170 -19.27 1.66 10.64
N GLY A 171 -18.89 2.81 10.10
CA GLY A 171 -17.98 2.87 8.96
C GLY A 171 -16.53 2.52 9.30
N THR A 172 -16.14 2.49 10.58
CA THR A 172 -14.86 1.90 11.04
C THR A 172 -14.99 0.40 11.26
N LEU A 173 -16.14 -0.08 11.74
CA LEU A 173 -16.40 -1.50 11.98
C LEU A 173 -16.44 -2.31 10.67
N ILE A 174 -17.02 -1.76 9.61
CA ILE A 174 -17.12 -2.44 8.31
C ILE A 174 -15.73 -2.85 7.76
N PRO A 175 -14.74 -1.95 7.63
CA PRO A 175 -13.38 -2.32 7.25
C PRO A 175 -12.74 -3.37 8.18
N ILE A 176 -12.97 -3.33 9.50
CA ILE A 176 -12.46 -4.35 10.42
C ILE A 176 -13.00 -5.73 10.04
N LEU A 177 -14.31 -5.81 9.78
CA LEU A 177 -14.95 -7.06 9.38
C LEU A 177 -14.48 -7.53 8.00
N ILE A 178 -14.34 -6.62 7.03
CA ILE A 178 -13.84 -6.95 5.69
C ILE A 178 -12.40 -7.46 5.79
N THR A 179 -11.51 -6.71 6.44
CA THR A 179 -10.11 -7.11 6.60
C THR A 179 -10.00 -8.43 7.36
N GLY A 180 -10.78 -8.61 8.44
CA GLY A 180 -10.82 -9.88 9.17
C GLY A 180 -11.31 -11.04 8.31
N PHE A 181 -12.38 -10.85 7.54
CA PHE A 181 -12.92 -11.87 6.65
C PHE A 181 -12.00 -12.21 5.47
N GLN A 182 -11.27 -11.22 4.94
CA GLN A 182 -10.29 -11.47 3.88
C GLN A 182 -8.99 -12.09 4.40
N PHE A 183 -8.57 -11.76 5.62
CA PHE A 183 -7.31 -12.23 6.20
C PHE A 183 -7.42 -13.59 6.90
N TYR A 184 -8.56 -13.90 7.53
CA TYR A 184 -8.75 -15.17 8.26
C TYR A 184 -8.64 -16.45 7.39
N PRO A 185 -9.31 -16.56 6.22
CA PRO A 185 -9.12 -17.71 5.35
C PRO A 185 -7.67 -17.85 4.89
N GLU A 186 -6.91 -16.74 4.88
CA GLU A 186 -5.52 -16.71 4.46
C GLU A 186 -4.55 -17.39 5.43
N VAL A 187 -4.83 -17.34 6.73
CA VAL A 187 -3.99 -18.02 7.73
C VAL A 187 -4.20 -19.54 7.67
N GLU A 188 -5.39 -19.99 7.30
CA GLU A 188 -5.68 -21.41 7.00
C GLU A 188 -5.12 -21.84 5.63
N ARG A 189 -4.92 -20.90 4.70
CA ARG A 189 -4.43 -21.08 3.33
C ARG A 189 -2.99 -21.57 3.21
N LEU A 190 -2.08 -21.07 4.05
CA LEU A 190 -0.71 -21.61 4.12
C LEU A 190 -0.71 -23.07 4.62
N LYS A 191 -1.71 -23.44 5.43
CA LYS A 191 -1.90 -24.83 5.87
C LYS A 191 -2.60 -25.68 4.82
N SER A 192 -3.32 -25.13 3.84
CA SER A 192 -4.01 -25.88 2.78
C SER A 192 -3.25 -25.95 1.46
N SER A 193 -2.29 -25.06 1.18
CA SER A 193 -1.49 -25.04 -0.06
C SER A 193 -0.81 -26.37 -0.36
N ASP A 194 -0.69 -26.67 -1.66
CA ASP A 194 0.06 -27.81 -2.21
C ASP A 194 1.58 -27.65 -2.08
N LEU A 195 2.10 -26.47 -1.72
CA LEU A 195 3.52 -26.19 -1.51
C LEU A 195 4.01 -26.74 -0.15
N LYS A 196 3.91 -28.05 0.02
CA LYS A 196 4.42 -28.77 1.20
C LYS A 196 5.47 -29.79 0.80
N VAL A 197 6.42 -30.00 1.70
CA VAL A 197 7.47 -31.03 1.53
C VAL A 197 6.79 -32.39 1.32
N GLY A 198 7.19 -33.10 0.26
CA GLY A 198 6.67 -34.42 -0.09
C GLY A 198 5.40 -34.43 -0.96
N MET A 199 4.82 -33.26 -1.30
CA MET A 199 3.71 -33.16 -2.23
C MET A 199 4.20 -33.20 -3.68
N ARG A 200 3.49 -33.96 -4.53
CA ARG A 200 3.72 -33.96 -5.98
C ARG A 200 2.74 -33.00 -6.65
N LEU A 201 3.25 -31.89 -7.15
CA LEU A 201 2.45 -30.95 -7.94
C LEU A 201 2.02 -31.63 -9.25
N ARG A 202 0.70 -31.72 -9.51
CA ARG A 202 0.15 -32.27 -10.76
C ARG A 202 -0.52 -31.16 -11.56
N GLY A 203 -0.45 -31.27 -12.89
CA GLY A 203 -1.22 -30.41 -13.79
C GLY A 203 -0.73 -28.96 -13.92
N LEU A 204 0.51 -28.64 -13.54
CA LEU A 204 1.10 -27.36 -13.94
C LEU A 204 1.39 -27.39 -15.44
N SER A 205 0.61 -26.66 -16.22
CA SER A 205 0.93 -26.38 -17.62
C SER A 205 1.67 -25.05 -17.72
N LEU A 206 2.96 -25.08 -18.00
CA LEU A 206 3.73 -23.87 -18.29
C LEU A 206 3.45 -23.38 -19.71
N LYS A 207 3.33 -22.06 -19.88
CA LYS A 207 3.29 -21.41 -21.19
C LYS A 207 4.46 -20.43 -21.32
N GLY A 208 5.03 -20.33 -22.51
CA GLY A 208 6.16 -19.43 -22.80
C GLY A 208 7.54 -20.00 -22.46
N THR A 209 7.63 -21.28 -22.07
CA THR A 209 8.91 -21.99 -21.89
C THR A 209 8.81 -23.44 -22.36
N ALA A 210 9.95 -24.04 -22.69
CA ALA A 210 10.10 -25.47 -22.95
C ALA A 210 10.50 -26.26 -21.69
N ILE A 211 10.61 -25.62 -20.52
CA ILE A 211 10.98 -26.28 -19.27
C ILE A 211 9.90 -27.29 -18.85
N ASP A 212 10.34 -28.50 -18.52
CA ASP A 212 9.55 -29.45 -17.74
C ASP A 212 10.00 -29.43 -16.27
N LEU A 213 9.14 -28.92 -15.38
CA LEU A 213 9.40 -28.88 -13.94
C LEU A 213 9.41 -30.28 -13.29
N MET A 214 9.06 -31.33 -14.04
CA MET A 214 9.15 -32.71 -13.58
C MET A 214 10.54 -33.33 -13.83
N GLU A 215 11.39 -32.68 -14.63
CA GLU A 215 12.72 -33.18 -14.99
C GLU A 215 13.83 -32.37 -14.31
N GLY A 216 14.28 -32.86 -13.16
CA GLY A 216 15.37 -32.26 -12.38
C GLY A 216 14.87 -31.40 -11.21
N ASP A 217 15.82 -30.76 -10.53
CA ASP A 217 15.54 -29.85 -9.43
C ASP A 217 15.46 -28.42 -9.95
N TYR A 218 14.53 -27.63 -9.41
CA TYR A 218 14.33 -26.23 -9.77
C TYR A 218 14.10 -25.38 -8.54
N LEU A 219 14.62 -24.15 -8.56
CA LEU A 219 14.18 -23.12 -7.64
C LEU A 219 13.04 -22.33 -8.31
N VAL A 220 11.84 -22.43 -7.77
CA VAL A 220 10.65 -21.81 -8.35
C VAL A 220 10.28 -20.53 -7.59
N GLU A 221 10.24 -19.40 -8.30
CA GLU A 221 9.76 -18.12 -7.78
C GLU A 221 8.32 -17.88 -8.26
N PHE A 222 7.35 -17.71 -7.36
CA PHE A 222 6.03 -17.20 -7.73
C PHE A 222 5.99 -15.69 -7.57
N PHE A 223 5.65 -14.95 -8.63
CA PHE A 223 5.74 -13.50 -8.60
C PHE A 223 4.65 -12.78 -9.41
N SER A 224 4.46 -11.50 -9.08
CA SER A 224 3.62 -10.56 -9.82
C SER A 224 4.48 -9.39 -10.31
N PRO A 225 4.43 -9.01 -11.60
CA PRO A 225 5.25 -7.92 -12.16
C PRO A 225 4.95 -6.55 -11.54
N GLY A 226 3.73 -6.34 -11.04
CA GLY A 226 3.34 -5.12 -10.31
C GLY A 226 3.84 -5.06 -8.86
N CYS A 227 4.36 -6.17 -8.32
CA CYS A 227 4.80 -6.25 -6.92
C CYS A 227 6.21 -5.68 -6.73
N GLY A 228 6.34 -4.67 -5.85
CA GLY A 228 7.63 -4.08 -5.51
C GLY A 228 8.60 -5.08 -4.86
N HIS A 229 8.11 -5.96 -3.98
CA HIS A 229 8.92 -6.99 -3.34
C HIS A 229 9.52 -7.97 -4.36
N CYS A 230 8.71 -8.44 -5.32
CA CYS A 230 9.19 -9.31 -6.40
C CYS A 230 10.30 -8.62 -7.21
N ARG A 231 10.14 -7.34 -7.56
CA ARG A 231 11.19 -6.59 -8.26
C ARG A 231 12.48 -6.47 -7.44
N ASN A 232 12.38 -6.27 -6.14
CA ASN A 232 13.53 -6.17 -5.24
C ASN A 232 14.21 -7.53 -5.00
N ALA A 233 13.51 -8.64 -5.24
CA ALA A 233 14.10 -9.99 -5.16
C ALA A 233 14.97 -10.32 -6.37
N VAL A 234 14.67 -9.77 -7.56
CA VAL A 234 15.36 -10.09 -8.83
C VAL A 234 16.89 -9.97 -8.75
N PRO A 235 17.51 -8.91 -8.17
CA PRO A 235 18.97 -8.84 -8.08
C PRO A 235 19.60 -10.00 -7.29
N THR A 236 18.90 -10.51 -6.27
CA THR A 236 19.37 -11.67 -5.51
C THR A 236 19.19 -12.96 -6.29
N LEU A 237 18.05 -13.14 -6.95
CA LEU A 237 17.79 -14.29 -7.81
C LEU A 237 18.76 -14.32 -9.00
N ASN A 238 19.08 -13.17 -9.59
CA ASN A 238 20.07 -13.06 -10.65
C ASN A 238 21.44 -13.54 -10.20
N ARG A 239 21.87 -13.19 -8.97
CA ARG A 239 23.12 -13.72 -8.40
C ARG A 239 23.04 -15.22 -8.17
N TRP A 240 21.92 -15.72 -7.64
CA TRP A 240 21.74 -17.14 -7.36
C TRP A 240 21.73 -18.01 -8.62
N SER A 241 21.14 -17.52 -9.71
CA SER A 241 21.13 -18.24 -11.00
C SER A 241 22.53 -18.52 -11.57
N GLN A 242 23.55 -17.78 -11.11
CA GLN A 242 24.94 -17.92 -11.54
C GLN A 242 25.75 -18.87 -10.64
N ILE A 243 25.17 -19.34 -9.52
CA ILE A 243 25.83 -20.25 -8.58
C ILE A 243 25.65 -21.69 -9.11
N PRO A 244 26.73 -22.39 -9.53
CA PRO A 244 26.63 -23.71 -10.15
C PRO A 244 26.02 -24.79 -9.25
N GLU A 245 26.15 -24.64 -7.93
CA GLU A 245 25.59 -25.58 -6.96
C GLU A 245 24.08 -25.43 -6.76
N LEU A 246 23.48 -24.33 -7.22
CA LEU A 246 22.05 -24.10 -7.09
C LEU A 246 21.28 -24.64 -8.30
N PRO A 247 20.07 -25.19 -8.09
CA PRO A 247 19.20 -25.56 -9.19
C PRO A 247 18.83 -24.36 -10.07
N PRO A 248 18.56 -24.57 -11.36
CA PRO A 248 18.08 -23.51 -12.24
C PRO A 248 16.82 -22.84 -11.70
N ILE A 249 16.75 -21.52 -11.86
CA ILE A 249 15.65 -20.70 -11.36
C ILE A 249 14.59 -20.53 -12.44
N VAL A 250 13.31 -20.69 -12.05
CA VAL A 250 12.16 -20.45 -12.92
C VAL A 250 11.16 -19.54 -12.22
N GLY A 251 10.89 -18.37 -12.81
CA GLY A 251 9.86 -17.45 -12.35
C GLY A 251 8.49 -17.81 -12.93
N LEU A 252 7.48 -18.02 -12.09
CA LEU A 252 6.11 -18.33 -12.48
C LEU A 252 5.19 -17.13 -12.19
N SER A 253 4.44 -16.71 -13.21
CA SER A 253 3.48 -15.61 -13.10
C SER A 253 2.16 -15.93 -13.80
N VAL A 254 1.07 -15.27 -13.40
CA VAL A 254 -0.22 -15.33 -14.13
C VAL A 254 -0.27 -14.39 -15.32
N TYR A 255 0.74 -13.52 -15.46
CA TYR A 255 0.74 -12.48 -16.48
C TYR A 255 1.34 -13.02 -17.78
N PRO A 256 0.68 -12.81 -18.93
CA PRO A 256 1.24 -13.12 -20.23
C PRO A 256 2.58 -12.41 -20.46
N GLU A 257 3.48 -13.03 -21.22
CA GLU A 257 4.79 -12.47 -21.52
C GLU A 257 4.75 -11.13 -22.26
N ASP A 258 3.74 -10.94 -23.11
CA ASP A 258 3.51 -9.75 -23.93
C ASP A 258 2.76 -8.63 -23.21
N SER A 259 2.25 -8.91 -22.01
CA SER A 259 1.54 -7.93 -21.18
C SER A 259 2.43 -6.73 -20.87
N SER A 260 1.81 -5.53 -20.83
CA SER A 260 2.52 -4.28 -20.52
C SER A 260 3.24 -4.34 -19.17
N ALA A 261 2.62 -4.97 -18.17
CA ALA A 261 3.19 -5.18 -16.85
C ALA A 261 4.45 -6.07 -16.89
N MET A 262 4.41 -7.19 -17.62
CA MET A 262 5.56 -8.10 -17.73
C MET A 262 6.72 -7.47 -18.51
N ARG A 263 6.43 -6.72 -19.59
CA ARG A 263 7.46 -5.98 -20.33
C ARG A 263 8.16 -4.96 -19.45
N LYS A 264 7.39 -4.12 -18.74
CA LYS A 264 7.93 -3.13 -17.79
C LYS A 264 8.76 -3.81 -16.69
N PHE A 265 8.33 -4.96 -16.18
CA PHE A 265 9.10 -5.73 -15.20
C PHE A 265 10.45 -6.17 -15.78
N LYS A 266 10.47 -6.86 -16.93
CA LYS A 266 11.71 -7.34 -17.58
C LYS A 266 12.66 -6.19 -17.94
N GLU A 267 12.12 -5.04 -18.38
CA GLU A 267 12.89 -3.84 -18.71
C GLU A 267 13.53 -3.19 -17.47
N ILE A 268 12.86 -3.21 -16.32
CA ILE A 268 13.38 -2.57 -15.09
C ILE A 268 14.34 -3.49 -14.34
N THR A 269 14.02 -4.79 -14.26
CA THR A 269 14.71 -5.71 -13.35
C THR A 269 15.75 -6.58 -14.03
N HIS A 270 15.71 -6.69 -15.37
CA HIS A 270 16.63 -7.50 -16.18
C HIS A 270 16.88 -8.92 -15.59
N PRO A 271 15.84 -9.76 -15.45
CA PRO A 271 16.01 -11.11 -14.92
C PRO A 271 16.85 -11.95 -15.89
N ASN A 272 17.83 -12.68 -15.37
CA ASN A 272 18.71 -13.57 -16.15
C ASN A 272 18.28 -15.06 -16.08
N TYR A 273 17.12 -15.32 -15.49
CA TYR A 273 16.48 -16.62 -15.36
C TYR A 273 15.21 -16.71 -16.20
N GLN A 274 14.71 -17.92 -16.43
CA GLN A 274 13.53 -18.12 -17.27
C GLN A 274 12.26 -17.73 -16.53
N ILE A 275 11.32 -17.11 -17.25
CA ILE A 275 10.00 -16.77 -16.75
C ILE A 275 8.96 -17.53 -17.57
N ALA A 276 8.01 -18.15 -16.90
CA ALA A 276 6.91 -18.87 -17.50
C ALA A 276 5.56 -18.40 -16.97
N MET A 277 4.55 -18.48 -17.82
CA MET A 277 3.18 -18.19 -17.45
C MET A 277 2.50 -19.48 -16.95
N ILE A 278 1.75 -19.36 -15.85
CA ILE A 278 0.85 -20.41 -15.35
C ILE A 278 -0.59 -19.91 -15.30
N SER A 279 -1.54 -20.85 -15.23
CA SER A 279 -2.96 -20.49 -15.14
C SER A 279 -3.25 -19.75 -13.83
N THR A 280 -4.24 -18.84 -13.84
CA THR A 280 -4.68 -18.16 -12.61
C THR A 280 -5.18 -19.16 -11.57
N SER A 281 -5.80 -20.26 -11.99
CA SER A 281 -6.24 -21.34 -11.10
C SER A 281 -5.05 -22.06 -10.45
N ASP A 282 -3.99 -22.38 -11.20
CA ASP A 282 -2.81 -23.05 -10.63
C ASP A 282 -2.01 -22.10 -9.75
N PHE A 283 -1.81 -20.86 -10.20
CA PHE A 283 -1.17 -19.83 -9.38
C PHE A 283 -1.94 -19.65 -8.08
N ARG A 284 -3.27 -19.58 -8.15
CA ARG A 284 -4.10 -19.49 -6.95
C ARG A 284 -3.99 -20.75 -6.10
N ARG A 285 -4.07 -21.96 -6.66
CA ARG A 285 -3.92 -23.20 -5.88
C ARG A 285 -2.58 -23.28 -5.13
N LEU A 286 -1.50 -22.82 -5.76
CA LEU A 286 -0.14 -22.91 -5.22
C LEU A 286 0.15 -21.80 -4.20
N THR A 287 -0.21 -20.57 -4.52
CA THR A 287 0.14 -19.38 -3.71
C THR A 287 -0.99 -18.92 -2.80
N ILE A 288 -2.23 -19.18 -3.22
CA ILE A 288 -3.49 -18.67 -2.66
C ILE A 288 -4.42 -19.75 -2.11
N GLY A 289 -4.09 -21.05 -2.17
CA GLY A 289 -4.94 -22.13 -1.63
C GLY A 289 -6.36 -22.13 -2.21
#